data_AF-A0A821LIG5-F1
#
_entry.id   AF-A0A821LIG5-F1
#
_cell.length_a   1.000
_cell.length_b   1.000
_cell.length_c   1.000
_cell.angle_alpha   90.00
_cell.angle_beta   90.00
_cell.angle_gamma   90.00
#
_symmetry.space_group_name_H-M   'P 1'
#
loop_
_entity.id
_entity.type
_entity.pdbx_description
1 polymer ?
#
loop_
_entity_poly.entity_id
_entity_poly.type
_entity_poly.pdbx_seq_one_letter_code
_entity_poly.pdbx_strand_id
1 'polypeptide(L)'
;MLVVSNAYQELKTIILTSALYTKVFQKLSIYESYVKDLSIQTRLLLQSLEDLEKEANQRVTLLENKLKKANASLQHYHSLSDLNNTTGNIDTEKWKLVHETLDLKQDLDCLTSFINIAKRTGKWDTKRLQLKTLPVDRIIGITNDNIQISNPLHKEIQYRDERIQVLQAEIEQLRKMQNDLLKQTLNLNSLTSENELKGQ
;
A
#
# COMPACT_ATOMS: atom_id res chain seq x y z
N MET A 1 49.57 35.57 95.13
CA MET A 1 48.66 36.24 94.16
C MET A 1 48.79 35.67 92.74
N LEU A 2 50.00 35.52 92.19
CA LEU A 2 50.26 34.97 90.84
C LEU A 2 49.72 33.54 90.59
N VAL A 3 49.89 32.61 91.54
CA VAL A 3 49.45 31.20 91.40
C VAL A 3 47.93 31.07 91.28
N VAL A 4 47.18 31.86 92.06
CA VAL A 4 45.71 31.88 92.03
C VAL A 4 45.19 32.45 90.72
N SER A 5 45.86 33.47 90.17
CA SER A 5 45.54 34.02 88.86
C SER A 5 45.75 33.02 87.72
N ASN A 6 46.79 32.18 87.81
CA ASN A 6 47.08 31.19 86.77
C ASN A 6 46.04 30.06 86.75
N ALA A 7 45.72 29.51 87.93
CA ALA A 7 44.69 28.48 88.07
C ALA A 7 43.29 28.96 87.60
N TYR A 8 42.96 30.24 87.83
CA TYR A 8 41.71 30.82 87.35
C TYR A 8 41.66 30.91 85.81
N GLN A 9 42.78 31.26 85.16
CA GLN A 9 42.85 31.31 83.70
C GLN A 9 42.76 29.91 83.07
N GLU A 10 43.42 28.91 83.66
CA GLU A 10 43.32 27.52 83.21
C GLU A 10 41.87 27.01 83.31
N LEU A 11 41.21 27.25 84.45
CA LEU A 11 39.83 26.83 84.68
C LEU A 11 38.86 27.52 83.71
N LYS A 12 39.06 28.82 83.43
CA LYS A 12 38.29 29.56 82.42
C LYS A 12 38.48 28.98 81.02
N THR A 13 39.71 28.60 80.67
CA THR A 13 40.04 28.01 79.37
C THR A 13 39.37 26.65 79.19
N ILE A 14 39.41 25.79 80.23
CA ILE A 14 38.75 24.47 80.24
C ILE A 14 37.23 24.60 80.08
N ILE A 15 36.61 25.56 80.76
CA ILE A 15 35.16 25.80 80.64
C ILE A 15 34.82 26.29 79.22
N LEU A 16 35.63 27.19 78.64
CA LEU A 16 35.38 27.69 77.30
C LEU A 16 35.53 26.59 76.23
N THR A 17 36.56 25.75 76.35
CA THR A 17 36.79 24.65 75.41
C THR A 17 35.70 23.58 75.54
N SER A 18 35.22 23.28 76.74
CA SER A 18 34.10 22.34 76.92
C SER A 18 32.80 22.88 76.31
N ALA A 19 32.49 24.17 76.50
CA ALA A 19 31.31 24.81 75.92
C ALA A 19 31.37 24.85 74.38
N LEU A 20 32.55 25.12 73.82
CA LEU A 20 32.80 25.02 72.37
C LEU A 20 32.61 23.60 71.86
N TYR A 21 33.15 22.61 72.56
CA TYR A 21 32.99 21.19 72.22
C TYR A 21 31.51 20.79 72.21
N THR A 22 30.74 21.17 73.23
CA THR A 22 29.29 20.88 73.27
C THR A 22 28.54 21.51 72.10
N LYS A 23 28.85 22.76 71.74
CA LYS A 23 28.23 23.43 70.57
C LYS A 23 28.56 22.73 69.26
N VAL A 24 29.82 22.33 69.08
CA VAL A 24 30.26 21.60 67.88
C VAL A 24 29.58 20.24 67.81
N PHE A 25 29.51 19.52 68.93
CA PHE A 25 28.84 18.23 69.02
C PHE A 25 27.34 18.32 68.69
N GLN A 26 26.63 19.30 69.25
CA GLN A 26 25.22 19.53 68.93
C GLN A 26 25.01 19.83 67.45
N LYS A 27 25.88 20.67 66.87
CA LYS A 27 25.82 21.02 65.44
C LYS A 27 26.09 19.80 64.56
N LEU A 28 27.06 18.96 64.94
CA LEU A 28 27.37 17.70 64.26
C LEU A 28 26.14 16.77 64.28
N SER A 29 25.52 16.59 65.45
CA SER A 29 24.32 15.75 65.60
C SER A 29 23.14 16.22 64.74
N ILE A 30 22.92 17.53 64.65
CA ILE A 30 21.90 18.11 63.77
C ILE A 30 22.20 17.80 62.30
N TYR A 31 23.46 17.96 61.88
CA TYR A 31 23.85 17.66 60.50
C TYR A 31 23.76 16.17 60.18
N GLU A 32 24.14 15.29 61.11
CA GLU A 32 23.96 13.84 60.94
C GLU A 32 22.49 13.47 60.76
N SER A 33 21.59 14.04 61.57
CA SER A 33 20.14 13.85 61.41
C SER A 33 19.65 14.37 60.06
N TYR A 34 20.07 15.58 59.67
CA TYR A 34 19.68 16.18 58.39
C TYR A 34 20.13 15.35 57.19
N VAL A 35 21.38 14.88 57.19
CA VAL A 35 21.92 14.01 56.13
C VAL A 35 21.14 12.69 56.06
N LYS A 36 20.78 12.13 57.21
CA LYS A 36 19.96 10.90 57.28
C LYS A 36 18.57 11.12 56.69
N ASP A 37 17.89 12.20 57.06
CA ASP A 37 16.55 12.52 56.56
C ASP A 37 16.58 12.78 55.04
N LEU A 38 17.58 13.52 54.57
CA LEU A 38 17.77 13.79 53.14
C LEU A 38 18.05 12.49 52.35
N SER A 39 18.79 11.55 52.94
CA SER A 39 19.05 10.24 52.35
C SER A 39 17.78 9.40 52.25
N ILE A 40 16.92 9.44 53.27
CA ILE A 40 15.62 8.77 53.27
C ILE A 40 14.71 9.38 52.20
N GLN A 41 14.62 10.72 52.15
CA GLN A 41 13.82 11.43 51.17
C GLN A 41 14.26 11.10 49.73
N THR A 42 15.57 11.07 49.49
CA THR A 42 16.12 10.72 48.17
C THR A 42 15.75 9.29 47.77
N ARG A 43 15.81 8.34 48.71
CA ARG A 43 15.40 6.94 48.46
C ARG A 43 13.91 6.84 48.13
N LEU A 44 13.05 7.55 48.88
CA LEU A 44 11.61 7.55 48.62
C LEU A 44 11.28 8.19 47.27
N LEU A 45 11.97 9.28 46.90
CA LEU A 45 11.79 9.93 45.61
C LEU A 45 12.19 9.00 44.45
N LEU A 46 13.34 8.31 44.58
CA LEU A 46 13.78 7.33 43.59
C LEU A 46 12.76 6.21 43.41
N GLN A 47 12.27 5.64 44.51
CA GLN A 47 11.23 4.61 44.45
C GLN A 47 9.95 5.10 43.78
N SER A 48 9.48 6.31 44.14
CA SER A 48 8.29 6.90 43.51
C SER A 48 8.49 7.16 42.02
N LEU A 49 9.72 7.46 41.58
CA LEU A 49 10.04 7.69 40.18
C LEU A 49 10.07 6.37 39.41
N GLU A 50 10.65 5.31 39.98
CA GLU A 50 10.63 3.95 39.42
C GLU A 50 9.19 3.42 39.27
N ASP A 51 8.35 3.61 40.30
CA ASP A 51 6.93 3.22 40.27
C ASP A 51 6.17 3.98 39.17
N LEU A 52 6.45 5.28 39.01
CA LEU A 52 5.81 6.12 37.98
C LEU A 52 6.27 5.73 36.57
N GLU A 53 7.55 5.45 36.38
CA GLU A 53 8.08 4.96 35.11
C GLU A 53 7.44 3.62 34.72
N LYS A 54 7.32 2.70 35.69
CA LYS A 54 6.66 1.41 35.48
C LYS A 54 5.19 1.58 35.09
N GLU A 55 4.45 2.44 35.79
CA GLU A 55 3.04 2.74 35.48
C GLU A 55 2.91 3.37 34.08
N ALA A 56 3.78 4.33 33.73
CA ALA A 56 3.78 4.95 32.42
C ALA A 56 4.01 3.92 31.31
N ASN A 57 5.00 3.03 31.48
CA ASN A 57 5.29 1.96 30.52
C ASN A 57 4.12 0.98 30.37
N GLN A 58 3.46 0.63 31.47
CA GLN A 58 2.25 -0.21 31.44
C GLN A 58 1.10 0.46 30.68
N ARG A 59 0.87 1.77 30.90
CA ARG A 59 -0.16 2.53 30.17
C ARG A 59 0.13 2.62 28.69
N VAL A 60 1.38 2.88 28.29
CA VAL A 60 1.80 2.89 26.88
C VAL A 60 1.52 1.53 26.24
N THR A 61 1.96 0.44 26.87
CA THR A 61 1.73 -0.93 26.38
C THR A 61 0.23 -1.23 26.22
N LEU A 62 -0.60 -0.79 27.18
CA LEU A 62 -2.05 -0.95 27.09
C LEU A 62 -2.64 -0.20 25.89
N LEU A 63 -2.22 1.05 25.68
CA LEU A 63 -2.69 1.89 24.59
C LEU A 63 -2.24 1.36 23.23
N GLU A 64 -0.99 0.91 23.09
CA GLU A 64 -0.48 0.27 21.88
C GLU A 64 -1.31 -0.97 21.52
N ASN A 65 -1.63 -1.80 22.51
CA ASN A 65 -2.48 -2.97 22.31
C ASN A 65 -3.91 -2.62 21.89
N LYS A 66 -4.50 -1.58 22.49
CA LYS A 66 -5.83 -1.07 22.09
C LYS A 66 -5.81 -0.53 20.67
N LEU A 67 -4.78 0.25 20.31
CA LEU A 67 -4.61 0.82 18.98
C LEU A 67 -4.41 -0.28 17.93
N LYS A 68 -3.60 -1.29 18.22
CA LYS A 68 -3.40 -2.45 17.35
C LYS A 68 -4.71 -3.19 17.08
N LYS A 69 -5.54 -3.41 18.11
CA LYS A 69 -6.86 -4.03 17.96
C LYS A 69 -7.81 -3.17 17.12
N ALA A 70 -7.88 -1.86 17.39
CA ALA A 70 -8.72 -0.94 16.62
C ALA A 70 -8.29 -0.89 15.14
N ASN A 71 -6.99 -0.86 14.87
CA ASN A 71 -6.46 -0.87 13.51
C ASN A 71 -6.80 -2.17 12.76
N ALA A 72 -6.70 -3.33 13.44
CA ALA A 72 -7.11 -4.60 12.85
C ALA A 72 -8.62 -4.62 12.52
N SER A 73 -9.47 -4.06 13.38
CA SER A 73 -10.90 -3.90 13.10
C SER A 73 -11.14 -2.99 11.89
N LEU A 74 -10.43 -1.86 11.79
CA LEU A 74 -10.57 -0.96 10.64
C LEU A 74 -10.15 -1.63 9.33
N GLN A 75 -9.06 -2.39 9.32
CA GLN A 75 -8.66 -3.17 8.14
C GLN A 75 -9.75 -4.17 7.74
N HIS A 76 -10.37 -4.84 8.71
CA HIS A 76 -11.50 -5.73 8.43
C HIS A 76 -12.70 -4.99 7.82
N TYR A 77 -13.03 -3.79 8.32
CA TYR A 77 -14.09 -2.96 7.74
C TYR A 77 -13.76 -2.50 6.31
N HIS A 78 -12.50 -2.15 6.02
CA HIS A 78 -12.08 -1.83 4.66
C HIS A 78 -12.25 -3.03 3.73
N SER A 79 -11.82 -4.23 4.14
CA SER A 79 -12.04 -5.45 3.35
C SER A 79 -13.52 -5.75 3.10
N LEU A 80 -14.39 -5.52 4.10
CA LEU A 80 -15.84 -5.64 3.93
C LEU A 80 -16.42 -4.58 2.98
N SER A 81 -15.92 -3.35 3.03
CA SER A 81 -16.31 -2.28 2.11
C SER A 81 -15.93 -2.63 0.67
N ASP A 82 -14.73 -3.16 0.45
CA ASP A 82 -14.27 -3.58 -0.87
C ASP A 82 -15.14 -4.72 -1.41
N LEU A 83 -15.49 -5.69 -0.55
CA LEU A 83 -16.42 -6.76 -0.90
C LEU A 83 -17.82 -6.23 -1.25
N ASN A 84 -18.33 -5.25 -0.50
CA ASN A 84 -19.62 -4.64 -0.78
C ASN A 84 -19.61 -3.87 -2.11
N ASN A 85 -18.52 -3.18 -2.43
CA ASN A 85 -18.33 -2.51 -3.72
C ASN A 85 -18.32 -3.51 -4.87
N THR A 86 -17.64 -4.65 -4.71
CA THR A 86 -17.64 -5.72 -5.73
C THR A 86 -19.03 -6.33 -5.91
N THR A 87 -19.79 -6.50 -4.83
CA THR A 87 -21.16 -7.02 -4.86
C THR A 87 -22.09 -6.04 -5.59
N GLY A 88 -21.98 -4.74 -5.30
CA GLY A 88 -22.72 -3.70 -6.02
C GLY A 88 -22.42 -3.69 -7.52
N ASN A 89 -21.14 -3.85 -7.91
CA ASN A 89 -20.77 -3.97 -9.32
C ASN A 89 -21.40 -5.21 -9.97
N ILE A 90 -21.38 -6.36 -9.30
CA ILE A 90 -22.02 -7.59 -9.80
C ILE A 90 -23.52 -7.40 -10.00
N ASP A 91 -24.21 -6.73 -9.06
CA ASP A 91 -25.64 -6.47 -9.18
C ASP A 91 -25.97 -5.54 -10.36
N THR A 92 -25.12 -4.53 -10.63
CA THR A 92 -25.30 -3.66 -11.79
C THR A 92 -25.11 -4.39 -13.12
N GLU A 93 -24.11 -5.26 -13.23
CA GLU A 93 -23.89 -6.07 -14.44
C GLU A 93 -25.00 -7.09 -14.63
N LYS A 94 -25.46 -7.72 -13.54
CA LYS A 94 -26.63 -8.61 -13.56
C LYS A 94 -27.87 -7.88 -14.07
N TRP A 95 -28.12 -6.65 -13.62
CA TRP A 95 -29.26 -5.86 -14.09
C TRP A 95 -29.19 -5.58 -15.60
N LYS A 96 -28.00 -5.21 -16.12
CA LYS A 96 -27.79 -5.01 -17.57
C LYS A 96 -28.09 -6.28 -18.37
N LEU A 97 -27.54 -7.42 -17.95
CA LEU A 97 -27.76 -8.70 -18.62
C LEU A 97 -29.22 -9.13 -18.60
N VAL A 98 -29.93 -8.90 -17.48
CA VAL A 98 -31.38 -9.19 -17.38
C VAL A 98 -32.19 -8.31 -18.32
N HIS A 99 -31.83 -7.02 -18.45
CA HIS A 99 -32.53 -6.14 -19.36
C HIS A 99 -32.27 -6.50 -20.83
N GLU A 100 -31.01 -6.78 -21.18
CA GLU A 100 -30.64 -7.22 -22.53
C GLU A 100 -31.35 -8.53 -22.92
N THR A 101 -31.40 -9.52 -22.02
CA THR A 101 -32.13 -10.77 -22.28
C THR A 101 -33.63 -10.56 -22.42
N LEU A 102 -34.22 -9.61 -21.71
CA LEU A 102 -35.63 -9.24 -21.86
C LEU A 102 -35.91 -8.61 -23.22
N ASP A 103 -35.07 -7.67 -23.65
CA ASP A 103 -35.21 -7.02 -24.95
C ASP A 103 -34.98 -8.00 -26.11
N LEU A 104 -33.97 -8.88 -26.00
CA LEU A 104 -33.73 -9.96 -26.97
C LEU A 104 -34.93 -10.92 -27.07
N LYS A 105 -35.55 -11.26 -25.94
CA LYS A 105 -36.74 -12.12 -25.94
C LYS A 105 -37.90 -11.44 -26.65
N GLN A 106 -38.14 -10.16 -26.38
CA GLN A 106 -39.19 -9.39 -27.05
C GLN A 106 -38.94 -9.31 -28.55
N ASP A 107 -37.69 -9.09 -28.96
CA ASP A 107 -37.28 -9.08 -30.36
C ASP A 107 -37.52 -10.45 -31.03
N LEU A 108 -37.22 -11.55 -30.34
CA LEU A 108 -37.47 -12.91 -30.82
C LEU A 108 -38.97 -13.18 -30.98
N ASP A 109 -39.80 -12.74 -30.02
CA ASP A 109 -41.26 -12.87 -30.10
C ASP A 109 -41.82 -12.05 -31.29
N CYS A 110 -41.30 -10.83 -31.51
CA CYS A 110 -41.62 -9.99 -32.66
C CYS A 110 -41.24 -10.67 -33.99
N LEU A 111 -40.03 -11.22 -34.08
CA LEU A 111 -39.57 -11.97 -35.26
C LEU A 111 -40.40 -13.23 -35.51
N THR A 112 -40.73 -13.97 -34.45
CA THR A 112 -41.54 -15.19 -34.53
C THR A 112 -42.94 -14.88 -35.04
N SER A 113 -43.55 -13.81 -34.50
CA SER A 113 -44.84 -13.29 -34.98
C SER A 113 -44.76 -12.87 -36.45
N PHE A 114 -43.73 -12.11 -36.82
CA PHE A 114 -43.49 -11.67 -38.20
C PHE A 114 -43.37 -12.83 -39.18
N ILE A 115 -42.55 -13.84 -38.86
CA ILE A 115 -42.37 -15.05 -39.68
C ILE A 115 -43.69 -15.80 -39.82
N ASN A 116 -44.47 -15.94 -38.74
CA ASN A 116 -45.76 -16.62 -38.78
C ASN A 116 -46.78 -15.87 -39.66
N ILE A 117 -46.79 -14.54 -39.62
CA ILE A 117 -47.64 -13.71 -40.49
C ILE A 117 -47.20 -13.84 -41.95
N ALA A 118 -45.89 -13.76 -42.22
CA ALA A 118 -45.34 -13.91 -43.57
C ALA A 118 -45.64 -15.30 -44.16
N LYS A 119 -45.51 -16.37 -43.36
CA LYS A 119 -45.89 -17.74 -43.75
C LYS A 119 -47.38 -17.87 -44.09
N ARG A 120 -48.26 -17.20 -43.35
CA ARG A 120 -49.72 -17.26 -43.58
C ARG A 120 -50.17 -16.41 -44.78
N THR A 121 -49.52 -15.27 -45.00
CA THR A 121 -49.94 -14.28 -46.00
C THR A 121 -49.14 -14.34 -47.30
N GLY A 122 -48.01 -15.04 -47.31
CA GLY A 122 -47.07 -15.11 -48.44
C GLY A 122 -46.31 -13.80 -48.71
N LYS A 123 -46.46 -12.77 -47.86
CA LYS A 123 -45.84 -11.44 -48.05
C LYS A 123 -44.94 -11.09 -46.87
N TRP A 124 -43.72 -10.64 -47.17
CA TRP A 124 -42.74 -10.17 -46.20
C TRP A 124 -42.81 -8.64 -46.08
N ASP A 125 -43.66 -8.11 -45.19
CA ASP A 125 -43.76 -6.67 -44.94
C ASP A 125 -43.00 -6.26 -43.68
N THR A 126 -41.75 -5.84 -43.86
CA THR A 126 -40.82 -5.53 -42.78
C THR A 126 -41.08 -4.17 -42.11
N LYS A 127 -41.98 -3.33 -42.66
CA LYS A 127 -42.25 -1.97 -42.15
C LYS A 127 -42.84 -1.95 -40.73
N ARG A 128 -43.39 -3.08 -40.27
CA ARG A 128 -43.99 -3.23 -38.94
C ARG A 128 -43.09 -3.93 -37.93
N LEU A 129 -41.92 -4.41 -38.37
CA LEU A 129 -40.97 -5.06 -37.48
C LEU A 129 -40.13 -3.97 -36.80
N GLN A 130 -40.27 -3.88 -35.48
CA GLN A 130 -39.45 -3.01 -34.64
C GLN A 130 -38.74 -3.89 -33.63
N LEU A 131 -37.42 -3.83 -33.64
CA LEU A 131 -36.56 -4.57 -32.74
C LEU A 131 -35.81 -3.57 -31.87
N LYS A 132 -35.70 -3.87 -30.59
CA LYS A 132 -35.10 -3.00 -29.58
C LYS A 132 -33.58 -3.12 -29.57
N THR A 133 -33.06 -4.32 -29.79
CA THR A 133 -31.62 -4.59 -29.68
C THR A 133 -30.86 -4.23 -30.94
N LEU A 134 -31.46 -4.42 -32.12
CA LEU A 134 -30.83 -4.10 -33.39
C LEU A 134 -31.85 -3.62 -34.41
N PRO A 135 -31.65 -2.46 -35.07
CA PRO A 135 -32.58 -2.00 -36.09
C PRO A 135 -32.66 -2.99 -37.25
N VAL A 136 -33.87 -3.19 -37.77
CA VAL A 136 -34.18 -4.16 -38.85
C VAL A 136 -33.32 -3.92 -40.09
N ASP A 137 -32.95 -2.67 -40.37
CA ASP A 137 -32.08 -2.29 -41.49
C ASP A 137 -30.67 -2.92 -41.42
N ARG A 138 -30.14 -3.14 -40.21
CA ARG A 138 -28.87 -3.87 -40.00
C ARG A 138 -29.01 -5.38 -40.22
N ILE A 139 -30.20 -5.95 -40.03
CA ILE A 139 -30.46 -7.39 -40.17
C ILE A 139 -30.70 -7.74 -41.65
N ILE A 140 -31.37 -6.86 -42.38
CA ILE A 140 -31.73 -7.06 -43.79
C ILE A 140 -30.58 -6.64 -44.73
N GLY A 141 -29.57 -5.93 -44.22
CA GLY A 141 -28.38 -5.55 -45.01
C GLY A 141 -28.64 -4.40 -45.99
N ILE A 142 -29.66 -3.57 -45.74
CA ILE A 142 -29.86 -2.34 -46.52
C ILE A 142 -28.99 -1.25 -45.89
N THR A 143 -27.69 -1.30 -46.20
CA THR A 143 -26.79 -0.16 -45.94
C THR A 143 -27.06 0.91 -46.98
N ASN A 144 -28.02 1.79 -46.71
CA ASN A 144 -28.04 3.09 -47.36
C ASN A 144 -26.91 3.94 -46.74
N ASP A 145 -26.02 4.37 -47.63
CA ASP A 145 -24.87 5.26 -47.51
C ASP A 145 -24.64 6.04 -46.19
N ASN A 146 -23.36 6.11 -45.79
CA ASN A 146 -22.75 7.14 -44.94
C ASN A 146 -23.07 7.13 -43.43
N ILE A 147 -22.98 5.98 -42.75
CA ILE A 147 -22.66 5.98 -41.32
C ILE A 147 -21.21 5.58 -41.16
N GLN A 148 -20.35 6.59 -40.92
CA GLN A 148 -19.05 6.41 -40.28
C GLN A 148 -19.28 5.80 -38.89
N ILE A 149 -19.44 4.48 -38.84
CA ILE A 149 -19.33 3.74 -37.59
C ILE A 149 -17.84 3.83 -37.26
N SER A 150 -17.48 4.72 -36.33
CA SER A 150 -16.20 4.65 -35.60
C SER A 150 -16.21 3.33 -34.83
N ASN A 151 -15.98 2.23 -35.53
CA ASN A 151 -15.97 0.89 -34.98
C ASN A 151 -14.72 0.79 -34.10
N PRO A 152 -14.86 0.57 -32.78
CA PRO A 152 -13.70 0.38 -31.90
C PRO A 152 -12.82 -0.78 -32.37
N LEU A 153 -13.43 -1.77 -33.04
CA LEU A 153 -12.75 -2.87 -33.72
C LEU A 153 -11.82 -2.39 -34.86
N HIS A 154 -12.15 -1.31 -35.57
CA HIS A 154 -11.32 -0.80 -36.65
C HIS A 154 -10.06 -0.10 -36.11
N LYS A 155 -10.18 0.63 -34.99
CA LYS A 155 -9.03 1.20 -34.28
C LYS A 155 -8.14 0.12 -33.67
N GLU A 156 -8.75 -0.94 -33.12
CA GLU A 156 -8.03 -2.10 -32.58
C GLU A 156 -7.29 -2.87 -33.69
N ILE A 157 -7.92 -3.08 -34.85
CA ILE A 157 -7.29 -3.71 -36.01
C ILE A 157 -6.14 -2.84 -36.53
N GLN A 158 -6.34 -1.53 -36.67
CA GLN A 158 -5.28 -0.61 -37.10
C GLN A 158 -4.08 -0.62 -36.15
N TYR A 159 -4.32 -0.58 -34.83
CA TYR A 159 -3.25 -0.67 -33.83
C TYR A 159 -2.51 -2.00 -33.88
N ARG A 160 -3.22 -3.11 -34.14
CA ARG A 160 -2.62 -4.43 -34.32
C ARG A 160 -1.80 -4.49 -35.62
N ASP A 161 -2.28 -3.89 -36.70
CA ASP A 161 -1.55 -3.84 -37.97
C ASP A 161 -0.27 -3.00 -37.84
N GLU A 162 -0.31 -1.88 -37.13
CA GLU A 162 0.88 -1.08 -36.79
C GLU A 162 1.88 -1.88 -35.94
N ARG A 163 1.39 -2.61 -34.93
CA ARG A 163 2.24 -3.50 -34.10
C ARG A 163 2.86 -4.62 -34.94
N ILE A 164 2.10 -5.21 -35.85
CA ILE A 164 2.58 -6.27 -36.76
C ILE A 164 3.70 -5.72 -37.66
N GLN A 165 3.56 -4.50 -38.20
CA GLN A 165 4.61 -3.88 -39.02
C GLN A 165 5.90 -3.67 -38.23
N VAL A 166 5.82 -3.19 -36.98
CA VAL A 166 7.00 -3.01 -36.12
C VAL A 166 7.70 -4.34 -35.86
N LEU A 167 6.95 -5.38 -35.50
CA LEU A 167 7.51 -6.71 -35.25
C LEU A 167 8.11 -7.33 -36.53
N GLN A 168 7.50 -7.11 -37.70
CA GLN A 168 8.07 -7.55 -38.98
C GLN A 168 9.40 -6.84 -39.28
N ALA A 169 9.50 -5.55 -39.02
CA ALA A 169 10.76 -4.81 -39.19
C ALA A 169 11.85 -5.30 -38.23
N GLU A 170 11.50 -5.62 -36.98
CA GLU A 170 12.43 -6.15 -35.98
C GLU A 170 12.95 -7.55 -36.36
N ILE A 171 12.06 -8.43 -36.86
CA ILE A 171 12.46 -9.74 -37.39
C ILE A 171 13.43 -9.60 -38.57
N GLU A 172 13.18 -8.64 -39.48
CA GLU A 172 14.06 -8.39 -40.63
C GLU A 172 15.45 -7.90 -40.18
N GLN A 173 15.50 -7.03 -39.17
CA GLN A 173 16.76 -6.58 -38.57
C GLN A 173 17.52 -7.73 -37.89
N LEU A 174 16.83 -8.58 -37.12
CA LEU A 174 17.42 -9.76 -36.49
C LEU A 174 18.00 -10.73 -37.53
N ARG A 175 17.28 -10.97 -38.63
CA ARG A 175 17.78 -11.78 -39.75
C ARG A 175 19.03 -11.16 -40.39
N LYS A 176 19.06 -9.84 -40.55
CA LYS A 176 20.23 -9.14 -41.09
C LYS A 176 21.44 -9.28 -40.17
N MET A 177 21.26 -9.07 -38.86
CA MET A 177 22.33 -9.26 -37.88
C MET A 177 22.81 -10.72 -37.83
N GLN A 178 21.92 -11.69 -37.94
CA GLN A 178 22.28 -13.11 -38.01
C GLN A 178 23.14 -13.40 -39.24
N ASN A 179 22.78 -12.85 -40.40
CA ASN A 179 23.57 -13.02 -41.62
C ASN A 179 24.94 -12.31 -41.55
N ASP A 180 25.00 -11.14 -40.91
CA ASP A 180 26.26 -10.42 -40.71
C ASP A 180 27.19 -11.14 -39.72
N LEU A 181 26.64 -11.72 -38.65
CA LEU A 181 27.37 -12.61 -37.74
C LEU A 181 27.86 -13.88 -38.44
N LEU A 182 27.06 -14.47 -39.34
CA LEU A 182 27.47 -15.63 -40.12
C LEU A 182 28.61 -15.27 -41.09
N LYS A 183 28.57 -14.09 -41.72
CA LYS A 183 29.68 -13.59 -42.55
C LYS A 183 30.94 -13.32 -41.74
N GLN A 184 30.81 -12.75 -40.54
CA GLN A 184 31.95 -12.51 -39.64
C GLN A 184 32.59 -13.82 -39.17
N THR A 185 31.79 -14.84 -38.84
CA THR A 185 32.33 -16.16 -38.46
C THR A 185 33.01 -16.87 -39.63
N LEU A 186 32.47 -16.75 -40.86
CA LEU A 186 33.16 -17.26 -42.06
C LEU A 186 34.46 -16.52 -42.38
N ASN A 187 34.52 -15.19 -42.21
CA ASN A 187 35.75 -14.42 -42.39
C ASN A 187 36.81 -14.72 -41.31
N LEU A 188 36.40 -14.90 -40.05
CA LEU A 188 37.29 -15.32 -38.97
C LEU A 188 37.90 -16.70 -39.26
N ASN A 189 37.09 -17.63 -39.78
CA ASN A 189 37.56 -18.96 -40.17
C ASN A 189 38.59 -18.91 -41.32
N SER A 190 38.44 -18.00 -42.30
CA SER A 190 39.45 -17.81 -43.36
C SER A 190 40.76 -17.19 -42.85
N LEU A 191 40.71 -16.31 -41.84
CA LEU A 191 41.88 -15.70 -41.21
C LEU A 191 42.62 -16.68 -40.29
N THR A 192 41.91 -17.59 -39.60
CA THR A 192 42.54 -18.69 -38.85
C THR A 192 43.23 -19.69 -39.76
N SER A 193 42.65 -20.01 -40.92
CA SER A 193 43.31 -20.90 -41.89
C SER A 193 44.55 -20.27 -42.54
N GLU A 194 44.59 -18.95 -42.78
CA GLU A 194 45.80 -18.27 -43.27
C GLU A 194 46.91 -18.12 -42.21
N ASN A 195 46.55 -17.95 -40.93
CA ASN A 195 47.53 -17.85 -39.84
C ASN A 195 48.13 -19.22 -39.46
N GLU A 196 47.40 -20.31 -39.63
CA GLU A 196 47.93 -21.67 -39.48
C GLU A 196 48.89 -22.07 -40.61
N LEU A 197 48.73 -21.52 -41.82
CA LEU A 197 49.62 -21.77 -42.97
C LEU A 197 50.89 -20.91 -43.00
N LYS A 198 50.94 -19.79 -42.26
CA LYS A 198 52.14 -18.93 -42.14
C LYS A 198 52.92 -19.12 -40.84
N GLY A 199 52.44 -19.98 -39.94
CA GLY A 199 53.06 -20.31 -38.66
C GLY A 199 53.84 -21.63 -38.63
N GLN A 200 54.11 -22.24 -39.79
CA GLN A 200 55.00 -23.41 -39.95
C GLN A 200 56.21 -23.05 -40.82
#